data_AF-A0AB38XMW8-F1
#
_entry.id   AF-A0AB38XMW8-F1
#
_cell.length_a   1.000
_cell.length_b   1.000
_cell.length_c   1.000
_cell.angle_alpha   90.00
_cell.angle_beta   90.00
_cell.angle_gamma   90.00
#
_symmetry.space_group_name_H-M   'P 1'
#
loop_
_entity.id
_entity.type
_entity.pdbx_description
1 polymer ?
#
loop_
_entity_poly.entity_id
_entity_poly.type
_entity_poly.pdbx_seq_one_letter_code
_entity_poly.pdbx_strand_id
1 'polypeptide(L)'
;MASFPTDREQGSAIASFVMISALLLAVVFALLQLALVLHVRAIGIDAAGEGARRAALYGASSAEGEMRVRQMLQMGAPGVRVSKVSFSKQAAPVAGRRMIVAKVRVALPLIGPWGPSAGMTLTGRSLVEEPVHVF
;
A
#
# COMPACT_ATOMS: atom_id res chain seq x y z
N MET A 1 6.95 -51.84 43.13
CA MET A 1 5.75 -51.34 42.43
C MET A 1 5.96 -49.85 42.21
N ALA A 2 6.59 -49.46 41.10
CA ALA A 2 6.95 -48.07 40.83
C ALA A 2 5.94 -47.48 39.84
N SER A 3 5.16 -46.49 40.28
CA SER A 3 4.21 -45.76 39.45
C SER A 3 4.95 -44.72 38.62
N PHE A 4 4.84 -44.82 37.29
CA PHE A 4 5.42 -43.84 36.37
C PHE A 4 4.57 -42.55 36.34
N PRO A 5 5.19 -41.37 36.39
CA PRO A 5 4.48 -40.09 36.34
C PRO A 5 4.11 -39.75 34.89
N THR A 6 2.89 -40.10 34.46
CA THR A 6 2.35 -39.81 33.12
C THR A 6 1.82 -38.38 32.92
N ASP A 7 1.59 -37.63 33.99
CA ASP A 7 0.96 -36.29 33.90
C ASP A 7 1.91 -35.22 33.32
N ARG A 8 3.23 -35.36 33.54
CA ARG A 8 4.22 -34.35 33.10
C ARG A 8 4.43 -34.38 31.58
N GLU A 9 4.41 -35.57 30.98
CA GLU A 9 4.52 -35.76 29.53
C GLU A 9 3.27 -35.25 28.80
N GLN A 10 2.07 -35.49 29.35
CA GLN A 10 0.81 -34.96 28.80
C GLN A 10 0.76 -33.42 28.81
N GLY A 11 1.20 -32.78 29.91
CA GLY A 11 1.31 -31.32 29.98
C GLY A 11 2.32 -30.72 28.98
N SER A 12 3.42 -31.43 28.72
CA SER A 12 4.42 -31.02 27.71
C SER A 12 3.89 -31.10 26.27
N ALA A 13 3.06 -32.10 25.96
CA ALA A 13 2.43 -32.23 24.65
C ALA A 13 1.46 -31.07 24.37
N ILE A 14 0.64 -30.68 25.34
CA ILE A 14 -0.29 -29.55 25.21
C ILE A 14 0.49 -28.23 25.09
N ALA A 15 1.52 -28.02 25.92
CA ALA A 15 2.33 -26.81 25.88
C ALA A 15 3.06 -26.64 24.53
N SER A 16 3.67 -27.70 24.02
CA SER A 16 4.37 -27.67 22.73
C SER A 16 3.40 -27.39 21.57
N PHE A 17 2.21 -28.01 21.58
CA PHE A 17 1.18 -27.74 20.59
C PHE A 17 0.73 -26.27 20.57
N VAL A 18 0.50 -25.66 21.76
CA VAL A 18 0.10 -24.26 21.87
C VAL A 18 1.20 -23.34 21.36
N MET A 19 2.47 -23.60 21.71
CA MET A 19 3.61 -22.80 21.22
C MET A 19 3.75 -22.85 19.70
N ILE A 20 3.65 -24.05 19.12
CA ILE A 20 3.72 -24.24 17.67
C ILE A 20 2.54 -23.55 16.97
N SER A 21 1.32 -23.71 17.51
CA SER A 21 0.12 -23.09 16.96
C SER A 21 0.19 -21.56 17.03
N ALA A 22 0.65 -21.02 18.16
CA ALA A 22 0.83 -19.58 18.33
C ALA A 22 1.90 -19.02 17.36
N LEU A 23 3.03 -19.72 17.21
CA LEU A 23 4.07 -19.37 16.24
C LEU A 23 3.54 -19.41 14.81
N LEU A 24 2.83 -20.47 14.44
CA LEU A 24 2.26 -20.64 13.11
C LEU A 24 1.24 -19.53 12.81
N LEU A 25 0.36 -19.21 13.76
CA LEU A 25 -0.58 -18.10 13.62
C LEU A 25 0.16 -16.76 13.46
N ALA A 26 1.20 -16.50 14.25
CA ALA A 26 2.00 -15.29 14.13
C ALA A 26 2.62 -15.16 12.72
N VAL A 27 3.17 -16.25 12.18
CA VAL A 27 3.72 -16.29 10.81
C VAL A 27 2.63 -16.05 9.77
N VAL A 28 1.47 -16.68 9.90
CA VAL A 28 0.32 -16.47 9.01
C VAL A 28 -0.11 -15.01 9.01
N PHE A 29 -0.26 -14.39 10.18
CA PHE A 29 -0.60 -12.97 10.29
C PHE A 29 0.47 -12.07 9.67
N ALA A 30 1.75 -12.37 9.88
CA ALA A 30 2.84 -11.61 9.27
C ALA A 30 2.80 -11.68 7.73
N LEU A 31 2.54 -12.86 7.16
CA LEU A 31 2.40 -13.04 5.71
C LEU A 31 1.16 -12.33 5.16
N LEU A 32 0.03 -12.39 5.86
CA LEU A 32 -1.19 -11.67 5.47
C LEU A 32 -0.97 -10.16 5.47
N GLN A 33 -0.32 -9.61 6.50
CA GLN A 33 0.05 -8.20 6.56
C GLN A 33 0.98 -7.81 5.41
N LEU A 34 2.01 -8.63 5.13
CA LEU A 34 2.94 -8.39 4.02
C LEU A 34 2.22 -8.38 2.67
N ALA A 35 1.37 -9.38 2.41
CA ALA A 35 0.59 -9.47 1.18
C ALA A 35 -0.32 -8.23 1.01
N LEU A 36 -1.00 -7.81 2.08
CA LEU A 36 -1.85 -6.62 2.07
C LEU A 36 -1.05 -5.35 1.75
N VAL A 37 0.13 -5.17 2.35
CA VAL A 37 1.01 -4.02 2.08
C VAL A 37 1.43 -3.98 0.61
N LEU A 38 1.83 -5.13 0.06
CA LEU A 38 2.23 -5.23 -1.34
C LEU A 38 1.06 -4.96 -2.29
N HIS A 39 -0.13 -5.48 -1.98
CA HIS A 39 -1.35 -5.24 -2.74
C HIS A 39 -1.73 -3.76 -2.80
N VAL A 40 -1.77 -3.09 -1.64
CA VAL A 40 -2.07 -1.65 -1.55
C VAL A 40 -1.01 -0.83 -2.27
N ARG A 41 0.27 -1.21 -2.16
CA ARG A 41 1.36 -0.54 -2.87
C ARG A 41 1.18 -0.63 -4.39
N ALA A 42 0.85 -1.82 -4.90
CA ALA A 42 0.64 -2.03 -6.33
C ALA A 42 -0.50 -1.15 -6.86
N ILE A 43 -1.66 -1.18 -6.20
CA ILE A 43 -2.83 -0.38 -6.57
C ILE A 43 -2.55 1.11 -6.46
N GLY A 44 -1.85 1.51 -5.40
CA GLY A 44 -1.53 2.90 -5.15
C GLY A 44 -0.56 3.50 -6.18
N ILE A 45 0.42 2.71 -6.66
CA ILE A 45 1.31 3.12 -7.74
C ILE A 45 0.55 3.27 -9.05
N ASP A 46 -0.35 2.33 -9.37
CA ASP A 46 -1.18 2.39 -10.57
C ASP A 46 -2.12 3.62 -10.55
N ALA A 47 -2.81 3.83 -9.43
CA ALA A 47 -3.66 5.00 -9.23
C ALA A 47 -2.88 6.31 -9.31
N ALA A 48 -1.65 6.37 -8.75
CA ALA A 48 -0.79 7.54 -8.85
C ALA A 48 -0.31 7.81 -10.28
N GLY A 49 -0.05 6.76 -11.06
CA GLY A 49 0.27 6.86 -12.49
C GLY A 49 -0.90 7.41 -13.31
N GLU A 50 -2.10 6.90 -13.08
CA GLU A 50 -3.32 7.40 -13.75
C GLU A 50 -3.64 8.84 -13.36
N GLY A 51 -3.49 9.21 -12.08
CA GLY A 51 -3.64 10.58 -11.62
C GLY A 51 -2.63 11.53 -12.25
N ALA A 52 -1.37 11.08 -12.42
CA ALA A 52 -0.33 11.86 -13.07
C ALA A 52 -0.58 12.03 -14.59
N ARG A 53 -1.12 11.02 -15.28
CA ARG A 53 -1.58 11.13 -16.67
C ARG A 53 -2.72 12.14 -16.80
N ARG A 54 -3.74 12.05 -15.94
CA ARG A 54 -4.88 13.00 -15.94
C ARG A 54 -4.43 14.44 -15.69
N ALA A 55 -3.54 14.65 -14.73
CA ALA A 55 -3.00 15.97 -14.41
C ALA A 55 -2.01 16.51 -15.46
N ALA A 56 -1.56 15.67 -16.39
CA ALA A 56 -0.74 16.05 -17.53
C ALA A 56 -1.56 16.55 -18.73
N LEU A 57 -2.88 16.33 -18.77
CA LEU A 57 -3.75 16.90 -19.80
C LEU A 57 -3.89 18.42 -19.63
N TYR A 58 -3.86 19.13 -20.77
CA TYR A 58 -3.97 20.58 -20.81
C TYR A 58 -5.31 21.06 -20.23
N GLY A 59 -5.26 21.90 -19.18
CA GLY A 59 -6.45 22.40 -18.48
C GLY A 59 -6.93 21.56 -17.29
N ALA A 60 -6.31 20.42 -16.99
CA ALA A 60 -6.71 19.57 -15.88
C ALA A 60 -6.44 20.22 -14.51
N SER A 61 -7.44 20.22 -13.63
CA SER A 61 -7.27 20.69 -12.25
C SER A 61 -6.65 19.59 -11.39
N SER A 62 -5.78 19.96 -10.43
CA SER A 62 -5.21 18.99 -9.48
C SER A 62 -6.28 18.31 -8.60
N ALA A 63 -7.47 18.91 -8.49
CA ALA A 63 -8.60 18.34 -7.76
C ALA A 63 -9.24 17.14 -8.48
N GLU A 64 -9.32 17.16 -9.82
CA GLU A 64 -9.83 16.04 -10.61
C GLU A 64 -8.90 14.81 -10.53
N GLY A 65 -7.59 15.05 -10.56
CA GLY A 65 -6.58 14.01 -10.35
C GLY A 65 -6.70 13.38 -8.95
N GLU A 66 -6.91 14.18 -7.91
CA GLU A 66 -7.10 13.70 -6.54
C GLU A 66 -8.37 12.85 -6.39
N MET A 67 -9.50 13.30 -6.94
CA MET A 67 -10.75 12.53 -6.92
C MET A 67 -10.56 11.17 -7.60
N ARG A 68 -9.87 11.13 -8.73
CA ARG A 68 -9.67 9.86 -9.46
C ARG A 68 -8.78 8.90 -8.69
N VAL A 69 -7.69 9.38 -8.10
CA VAL A 69 -6.81 8.57 -7.23
C VAL A 69 -7.60 7.97 -6.07
N ARG A 70 -8.45 8.78 -5.42
CA ARG A 70 -9.32 8.30 -4.33
C ARG A 70 -10.32 7.25 -4.82
N GLN A 71 -10.97 7.46 -5.96
CA GLN A 71 -11.95 6.54 -6.51
C GLN A 71 -11.32 5.17 -6.87
N MET A 72 -10.13 5.18 -7.48
CA MET A 72 -9.39 3.95 -7.81
C MET A 72 -8.93 3.19 -6.56
N LEU A 73 -8.40 3.90 -5.56
CA LEU A 73 -8.01 3.29 -4.28
C LEU A 73 -9.21 2.71 -3.52
N GLN A 74 -10.37 3.38 -3.55
CA GLN A 74 -11.58 2.86 -2.91
C GLN A 74 -12.09 1.57 -3.57
N MET A 75 -12.01 1.45 -4.90
CA MET A 75 -12.42 0.25 -5.61
C MET A 75 -11.42 -0.90 -5.45
N GLY A 76 -10.12 -0.61 -5.56
CA GLY A 76 -9.08 -1.63 -5.56
C GLY A 76 -8.62 -2.08 -4.17
N ALA A 77 -8.69 -1.20 -3.18
CA ALA A 77 -8.29 -1.47 -1.81
C ALA A 77 -9.30 -0.90 -0.79
N PRO A 78 -10.49 -1.52 -0.67
CA PRO A 78 -11.51 -1.09 0.29
C PRO A 78 -10.95 -1.04 1.72
N GLY A 79 -11.26 0.02 2.46
CA GLY A 79 -10.79 0.23 3.84
C GLY A 79 -9.44 0.97 3.98
N VAL A 80 -8.71 1.20 2.88
CA VAL A 80 -7.52 2.07 2.89
C VAL A 80 -7.95 3.53 2.93
N ARG A 81 -7.48 4.28 3.94
CA ARG A 81 -7.75 5.73 4.04
C ARG A 81 -6.65 6.52 3.34
N VAL A 82 -7.04 7.37 2.38
CA VAL A 82 -6.11 8.31 1.73
C VAL A 82 -5.94 9.54 2.61
N SER A 83 -4.75 9.75 3.15
CA SER A 83 -4.46 10.86 4.07
C SER A 83 -4.07 12.15 3.34
N LYS A 84 -3.32 12.05 2.23
CA LYS A 84 -2.88 13.22 1.47
C LYS A 84 -2.60 12.83 0.02
N VAL A 85 -3.09 13.62 -0.93
CA VAL A 85 -2.67 13.55 -2.33
C VAL A 85 -2.03 14.88 -2.67
N SER A 86 -0.87 14.87 -3.30
CA SER A 86 -0.18 16.08 -3.74
C SER A 86 0.43 15.87 -5.12
N PHE A 87 0.18 16.81 -6.02
CA PHE A 87 0.76 16.82 -7.35
C PHE A 87 1.82 17.91 -7.42
N SER A 88 3.01 17.59 -7.91
CA SER A 88 4.11 18.53 -8.08
C SER A 88 4.61 18.48 -9.52
N LYS A 89 4.71 19.64 -10.16
CA LYS A 89 5.37 19.78 -11.47
C LYS A 89 6.88 19.78 -11.23
N GLN A 90 7.59 18.83 -11.83
CA GLN A 90 9.05 18.72 -11.80
C GLN A 90 9.60 18.75 -13.23
N ALA A 91 10.86 19.15 -13.40
CA ALA A 91 11.54 19.02 -14.69
C ALA A 91 11.68 17.53 -15.04
N ALA A 92 11.34 17.15 -16.27
CA ALA A 92 11.52 15.78 -16.73
C ALA A 92 13.03 15.50 -16.91
N PRO A 93 13.50 14.26 -16.62
CA PRO A 93 14.90 13.89 -16.86
C PRO A 93 15.32 13.91 -18.33
N VAL A 94 14.36 14.02 -19.26
CA VAL A 94 14.60 13.97 -20.70
C VAL A 94 14.16 15.29 -21.35
N ALA A 95 15.13 15.99 -21.94
CA ALA A 95 14.98 17.06 -22.93
C ALA A 95 13.90 18.14 -22.66
N GLY A 96 14.10 18.99 -21.65
CA GLY A 96 13.35 20.26 -21.51
C GLY A 96 11.85 20.15 -21.20
N ARG A 97 11.29 18.94 -21.09
CA ARG A 97 9.86 18.71 -20.84
C ARG A 97 9.53 18.81 -19.35
N ARG A 98 8.26 19.09 -19.05
CA ARG A 98 7.73 19.05 -17.66
C ARG A 98 7.19 17.65 -17.35
N MET A 99 7.35 17.21 -16.11
CA MET A 99 6.85 15.94 -15.57
C MET A 99 5.93 16.25 -14.39
N ILE A 100 4.80 15.58 -14.28
CA ILE A 100 3.94 15.63 -13.09
C ILE A 100 4.32 14.45 -12.20
N VAL A 101 4.65 14.74 -10.94
CA VAL A 101 4.86 13.74 -9.90
C VAL A 101 3.68 13.76 -8.94
N ALA A 102 2.94 12.67 -8.90
CA ALA A 102 1.88 12.44 -7.93
C ALA A 102 2.46 11.73 -6.70
N LYS A 103 2.34 12.34 -5.53
CA LYS A 103 2.64 11.72 -4.24
C LYS A 103 1.33 11.47 -3.51
N VAL A 104 1.08 10.22 -3.14
CA VAL A 104 -0.14 9.76 -2.47
C VAL A 104 0.27 9.13 -1.14
N ARG A 105 -0.24 9.67 -0.03
CA ARG A 105 -0.05 9.09 1.31
C ARG A 105 -1.31 8.36 1.71
N VAL A 106 -1.18 7.09 2.05
CA VAL A 106 -2.26 6.22 2.51
C VAL A 106 -1.98 5.64 3.89
N ALA A 107 -3.01 5.49 4.69
CA ALA A 107 -2.97 4.76 5.95
C ALA A 107 -3.33 3.29 5.69
N LEU A 108 -2.43 2.39 6.06
CA LEU A 108 -2.62 0.96 5.89
C LEU A 108 -3.65 0.43 6.90
N PRO A 109 -4.56 -0.48 6.51
CA PRO A 109 -5.40 -1.20 7.45
C PRO A 109 -4.50 -2.19 8.20
N LEU A 110 -4.32 -1.95 9.49
CA LEU A 110 -3.54 -2.85 10.35
C LEU A 110 -4.45 -3.96 10.88
N ILE A 111 -3.97 -5.20 10.80
CA ILE A 111 -4.63 -6.36 11.43
C ILE A 111 -3.90 -6.63 12.75
N GLY A 112 -4.53 -6.27 13.87
CA GLY A 112 -4.01 -6.50 15.22
C GLY A 112 -3.20 -5.35 15.84
N PRO A 113 -2.75 -5.49 17.11
CA PRO A 113 -2.15 -4.41 17.89
C PRO A 113 -0.67 -4.10 17.54
N TRP A 114 -0.01 -4.95 16.76
CA TRP A 114 1.44 -4.84 16.44
C TRP A 114 1.75 -4.36 15.01
N GLY A 115 0.78 -3.74 14.31
CA GLY A 115 1.01 -3.25 12.96
C GLY A 115 1.82 -1.94 12.90
N PRO A 116 2.69 -1.73 11.89
CA PRO A 116 3.41 -0.46 11.72
C PRO A 116 2.42 0.67 11.42
N SER A 117 2.22 1.58 12.37
CA SER A 117 1.34 2.76 12.24
C SER A 117 1.85 3.81 11.24
N ALA A 118 2.99 3.54 10.59
CA ALA A 118 3.60 4.43 9.62
C ALA A 118 2.79 4.40 8.31
N GLY A 119 2.05 5.48 8.04
CA GLY A 119 1.40 5.68 6.75
C GLY A 119 2.39 5.54 5.58
N MET A 120 1.95 4.89 4.50
CA MET A 120 2.79 4.62 3.34
C MET A 120 2.73 5.79 2.34
N THR A 121 3.89 6.27 1.91
CA THR A 121 3.98 7.30 0.85
C THR A 121 4.29 6.62 -0.49
N LEU A 122 3.34 6.71 -1.42
CA LEU A 122 3.38 6.17 -2.77
C LEU A 122 3.70 7.30 -3.74
N THR A 123 4.53 7.03 -4.75
CA THR A 123 4.93 8.03 -5.76
C THR A 123 4.68 7.48 -7.15
N GLY A 124 3.89 8.19 -7.95
CA GLY A 124 3.70 7.97 -9.39
C GLY A 124 4.29 9.14 -10.19
N ARG A 125 4.83 8.85 -11.38
CA ARG A 125 5.45 9.85 -12.27
C ARG A 125 4.82 9.72 -13.66
N SER A 126 4.42 10.84 -14.26
CA SER A 126 3.98 10.91 -15.67
C SER A 126 4.58 12.11 -16.37
N LEU A 127 4.98 11.94 -17.63
CA LEU A 127 5.38 13.04 -18.50
C LEU A 127 4.16 13.89 -18.88
N VAL A 128 4.36 15.21 -19.04
CA VAL A 128 3.32 16.13 -19.51
C VAL A 128 3.18 15.98 -21.03
N GLU A 129 1.96 15.81 -21.53
CA GLU A 129 1.67 15.93 -22.97
C GLU A 129 1.77 17.41 -23.35
N GLU A 130 2.78 17.76 -24.14
CA GLU A 130 2.85 19.05 -24.81
C GLU A 130 1.93 19.02 -26.04
N PRO A 131 1.15 20.09 -26.28
CA PRO A 131 0.32 20.17 -27.47
C PRO A 131 1.22 20.14 -28.71
N VAL A 132 0.95 19.19 -29.60
CA VAL A 132 1.52 19.19 -30.95
C VAL A 132 1.01 20.46 -31.66
N HIS A 133 1.88 21.44 -31.83
CA HIS A 133 1.68 22.46 -32.84
C HIS A 133 1.86 21.78 -34.21
N VAL A 134 0.75 21.35 -34.80
CA VAL A 134 0.68 21.14 -36.25
C VAL A 134 0.72 22.52 -36.90
N PHE A 135 1.73 22.72 -37.75
CA PHE A 135 1.91 23.91 -38.57
C PHE A 135 0.73 24.13 -39.52
#